data_AF-A0A0K8QHV3-F1
#
_entry.id   AF-A0A0K8QHV3-F1
#
_cell.length_a   1.000
_cell.length_b   1.000
_cell.length_c   1.000
_cell.angle_alpha   90.00
_cell.angle_beta   90.00
_cell.angle_gamma   90.00
#
_symmetry.space_group_name_H-M   'P 1'
#
loop_
_entity.id
_entity.type
_entity.pdbx_description
1 polymer ?
#
loop_
_entity_poly.entity_id
_entity_poly.type
_entity_poly.pdbx_seq_one_letter_code
_entity_poly.pdbx_strand_id
1 'polypeptide(L)'
;MIKGSEQAFEASRIWLKVKRRNNLDVVVAAVTGSIGRPSTVVVGLPMYGRLRIVGRSSVLSAAMSRNLGRYLRRPVGNHPWPEEIPATWLDRFSKDREPVRLTLVEPIVVEVSADVAWSDRAFRHSVRVLRARPDLDPADVTIPEKLEPPLP
;
A
#
# COMPACT_ATOMS: atom_id res chain seq x y z
N MET A 1 15.28 35.93 -24.32
CA MET A 1 13.80 35.97 -24.32
C MET A 1 13.41 36.10 -25.79
N ILE A 2 12.59 35.28 -26.44
CA ILE A 2 11.32 34.62 -26.11
C ILE A 2 11.27 33.32 -26.96
N LYS A 3 11.27 32.12 -26.35
CA LYS A 3 10.21 31.07 -26.37
C LYS A 3 9.44 30.84 -27.69
N GLY A 4 9.50 29.62 -28.20
CA GLY A 4 8.53 29.12 -29.18
C GLY A 4 8.97 27.90 -30.00
N SER A 5 9.45 26.82 -29.37
CA SER A 5 9.59 25.55 -30.10
C SER A 5 8.24 24.84 -30.15
N GLU A 6 7.63 24.99 -31.31
CA GLU A 6 6.54 24.18 -31.84
C GLU A 6 6.92 22.70 -31.79
N GLN A 7 6.12 21.88 -31.11
CA GLN A 7 6.06 20.47 -31.43
C GLN A 7 4.60 20.10 -31.65
N ALA A 8 4.31 19.81 -32.92
CA ALA A 8 3.06 19.23 -33.37
C ALA A 8 2.82 17.92 -32.63
N PHE A 9 1.69 17.85 -31.90
CA PHE A 9 1.20 16.62 -31.33
C PHE A 9 0.44 15.86 -32.42
N GLU A 10 1.08 14.88 -33.06
CA GLU A 10 0.39 13.87 -33.85
C GLU A 10 -0.41 12.94 -32.92
N ALA A 11 -1.71 12.88 -33.16
CA ALA A 11 -2.66 12.08 -32.41
C ALA A 11 -2.51 10.59 -32.77
N SER A 12 -1.66 9.87 -32.04
CA SER A 12 -1.87 8.42 -31.88
C SER A 12 -3.00 8.23 -30.87
N ARG A 13 -4.07 7.55 -31.28
CA ARG A 13 -5.20 7.15 -30.43
C ARG A 13 -4.73 6.05 -29.46
N ILE A 14 -3.89 6.44 -28.52
CA ILE A 14 -3.50 5.60 -27.39
C ILE A 14 -4.73 5.48 -26.53
N TRP A 15 -5.19 4.26 -26.26
CA TRP A 15 -6.02 3.99 -25.10
C TRP A 15 -5.20 4.40 -23.87
N LEU A 16 -5.27 5.68 -23.51
CA LEU A 16 -4.83 6.18 -22.23
C LEU A 16 -5.85 5.60 -21.26
N LYS A 17 -5.61 4.37 -20.79
CA LYS A 17 -6.23 3.89 -19.58
C LYS A 17 -5.75 4.84 -18.49
N VAL A 18 -6.49 5.92 -18.29
CA VAL A 18 -6.28 6.91 -17.23
C VAL A 18 -6.56 6.16 -15.94
N LYS A 19 -5.56 5.40 -15.48
CA LYS A 19 -5.51 4.83 -14.15
C LYS A 19 -5.32 6.00 -13.22
N ARG A 20 -6.44 6.56 -12.74
CA ARG A 20 -6.46 7.62 -11.74
C ARG A 20 -5.78 7.03 -10.50
N ARG A 21 -4.49 7.32 -10.33
CA ARG A 21 -3.76 6.93 -9.12
C ARG A 21 -3.94 8.02 -8.09
N ASN A 22 -4.40 7.64 -6.90
CA ASN A 22 -4.51 8.57 -5.78
C ASN A 22 -3.39 8.28 -4.78
N ASN A 23 -2.82 9.35 -4.24
CA ASN A 23 -1.87 9.24 -3.14
C ASN A 23 -2.67 9.19 -1.84
N LEU A 24 -2.41 8.19 -1.02
CA LEU A 24 -3.17 7.86 0.17
C LEU A 24 -2.21 7.51 1.30
N ASP A 25 -2.51 7.95 2.51
CA ASP A 25 -1.82 7.47 3.70
C ASP A 25 -2.47 6.16 4.16
N VAL A 26 -1.65 5.14 4.41
CA VAL A 26 -2.06 3.81 4.86
C VAL A 26 -1.14 3.32 5.96
N VAL A 27 -1.61 2.38 6.77
CA VAL A 27 -0.81 1.80 7.86
C VAL A 27 -0.08 0.56 7.36
N VAL A 28 1.21 0.43 7.64
CA VAL A 28 1.99 -0.79 7.49
C VAL A 28 2.20 -1.42 8.86
N ALA A 29 1.66 -2.62 9.06
CA ALA A 29 1.85 -3.41 10.28
C ALA A 29 2.53 -4.76 10.00
N ALA A 30 2.83 -5.07 8.75
CA ALA A 30 3.65 -6.24 8.42
C ALA A 30 4.41 -6.05 7.12
N VAL A 31 5.48 -6.82 6.96
CA VAL A 31 6.29 -6.90 5.74
C VAL A 31 6.54 -8.35 5.35
N THR A 32 6.93 -8.59 4.11
CA THR A 32 7.55 -9.85 3.71
C THR A 32 9.06 -9.69 3.56
N GLY A 33 9.82 -10.73 3.89
CA GLY A 33 11.28 -10.64 4.01
C GLY A 33 11.71 -10.01 5.33
N SER A 34 12.99 -9.66 5.44
CA SER A 34 13.55 -9.15 6.71
C SER A 34 13.09 -7.73 7.04
N ILE A 35 12.95 -7.41 8.33
CA ILE A 35 12.54 -6.08 8.79
C ILE A 35 13.47 -4.94 8.34
N GLY A 36 14.80 -5.18 8.27
CA GLY A 36 15.77 -4.18 7.83
C GLY A 36 15.84 -4.02 6.31
N ARG A 37 15.35 -5.01 5.56
CA ARG A 37 15.30 -5.02 4.08
C ARG A 37 14.03 -5.73 3.62
N PRO A 38 12.86 -5.07 3.79
CA PRO A 38 11.58 -5.64 3.40
C PRO A 38 11.50 -5.79 1.87
N SER A 39 10.93 -6.90 1.41
CA SER A 39 10.68 -7.17 -0.01
C SER A 39 9.36 -6.55 -0.46
N THR A 40 8.31 -6.68 0.35
CA THR A 40 7.01 -6.02 0.17
C THR A 40 6.47 -5.58 1.52
N VAL A 41 5.56 -4.60 1.51
CA VAL A 41 4.78 -4.22 2.70
C VAL A 41 3.37 -4.76 2.58
N VAL A 42 2.79 -5.13 3.72
CA VAL A 42 1.38 -5.41 3.88
C VAL A 42 0.74 -4.18 4.50
N VAL A 43 -0.27 -3.65 3.81
CA VAL A 43 -0.93 -2.40 4.17
C VAL A 43 -2.30 -2.67 4.74
N GLY A 44 -2.69 -1.80 5.67
CA GLY A 44 -3.93 -1.84 6.40
C GLY A 44 -4.57 -0.48 6.55
N LEU A 45 -5.87 -0.50 6.85
CA LEU A 45 -6.63 0.67 7.26
C LEU A 45 -7.40 0.36 8.55
N PRO A 46 -7.51 1.31 9.48
CA PRO A 46 -8.39 1.16 10.63
C PRO A 46 -9.85 1.20 10.16
N MET A 47 -10.57 0.12 10.42
CA MET A 47 -11.97 -0.05 10.07
C MET A 47 -12.70 -0.65 11.26
N TYR A 48 -13.79 -0.01 11.69
CA TYR A 48 -14.60 -0.48 12.83
C TYR A 48 -13.75 -0.72 14.10
N GLY A 49 -12.78 0.17 14.37
CA GLY A 49 -11.90 0.08 15.54
C GLY A 49 -10.83 -1.03 15.46
N ARG A 50 -10.61 -1.64 14.29
CA ARG A 50 -9.57 -2.65 14.08
C ARG A 50 -8.75 -2.37 12.84
N LEU A 51 -7.45 -2.64 12.91
CA LEU A 51 -6.58 -2.53 11.74
C LEU A 51 -6.80 -3.73 10.82
N ARG A 52 -7.41 -3.51 9.66
CA ARG A 52 -7.68 -4.58 8.68
C ARG A 52 -6.63 -4.58 7.58
N ILE A 53 -6.21 -5.76 7.13
CA ILE A 53 -5.37 -5.91 5.94
C ILE A 53 -6.20 -5.52 4.72
N VAL A 54 -5.70 -4.55 3.94
CA VAL A 54 -6.37 -4.04 2.74
C VAL A 54 -5.55 -4.24 1.48
N GLY A 55 -4.31 -4.74 1.58
CA GLY A 55 -3.54 -5.12 0.42
C GLY A 55 -2.04 -5.28 0.69
N ARG A 56 -1.29 -5.34 -0.42
CA ARG A 56 0.16 -5.48 -0.44
C ARG A 56 0.77 -4.51 -1.43
N SER A 57 2.00 -4.07 -1.17
CA SER A 57 2.75 -3.35 -2.19
C SER A 57 3.26 -4.26 -3.31
N SER A 58 3.68 -3.66 -4.42
CA SER A 58 4.62 -4.32 -5.33
C SER A 58 5.97 -4.56 -4.61
N VAL A 59 6.84 -5.35 -5.22
CA VAL A 59 8.24 -5.49 -4.75
C VAL A 59 8.87 -4.10 -4.63
N LEU A 60 9.47 -3.84 -3.47
CA LEU A 60 10.14 -2.59 -3.19
C LEU A 60 11.48 -2.52 -3.93
N SER A 61 11.84 -1.33 -4.40
CA SER A 61 13.21 -1.10 -4.89
C SER A 61 14.20 -1.22 -3.74
N ALA A 62 15.46 -1.55 -4.03
CA ALA A 62 16.50 -1.67 -3.00
C ALA A 62 16.68 -0.37 -2.18
N ALA A 63 16.48 0.80 -2.81
CA ALA A 63 16.50 2.08 -2.12
C ALA A 63 15.31 2.25 -1.16
N MET A 64 14.09 1.95 -1.62
CA MET A 64 12.88 2.05 -0.80
C MET A 64 12.90 1.05 0.35
N SER A 65 13.31 -0.20 0.09
CA SER A 65 13.48 -1.25 1.09
C SER A 65 14.39 -0.80 2.23
N ARG A 66 15.59 -0.28 1.90
CA ARG A 66 16.52 0.25 2.92
C ARG A 66 16.01 1.49 3.64
N ASN A 67 15.31 2.39 2.93
CA ASN A 67 14.77 3.60 3.55
C ASN A 67 13.68 3.23 4.56
N LEU A 68 12.74 2.39 4.15
CA LEU A 68 11.64 1.94 5.01
C LEU A 68 12.15 1.12 6.20
N GLY A 69 13.11 0.22 5.98
CA GLY A 69 13.70 -0.61 7.04
C GLY A 69 14.35 0.17 8.19
N ARG A 70 14.63 1.48 8.03
CA ARG A 70 15.10 2.36 9.12
C ARG A 70 14.00 2.75 10.10
N TYR A 71 12.75 2.72 9.65
CA TYR A 71 11.58 3.10 10.45
C TYR A 71 10.86 1.89 11.03
N LEU A 72 11.05 0.70 10.43
CA LEU A 72 10.42 -0.53 10.88
C LEU A 72 11.03 -1.00 12.19
N ARG A 73 10.17 -1.28 13.17
CA ARG A 73 10.53 -1.85 14.47
C ARG A 73 9.76 -3.13 14.71
N ARG A 74 10.34 -4.04 15.49
CA ARG A 74 9.63 -5.26 15.92
C ARG A 74 8.49 -4.86 16.85
N PRO A 75 7.34 -5.56 16.80
CA PRO A 75 6.23 -5.27 17.68
C PRO A 75 6.60 -5.47 19.15
N VAL A 76 6.14 -4.59 20.03
CA VAL A 76 6.44 -4.55 21.47
C VAL A 76 5.31 -5.17 22.31
N GLY A 77 4.32 -5.80 21.68
CA GLY A 77 3.20 -6.43 22.39
C GLY A 77 2.28 -7.22 21.48
N ASN A 78 1.00 -7.32 21.88
CA ASN A 78 0.00 -8.05 21.12
C ASN A 78 -0.26 -7.38 19.77
N HIS A 79 0.09 -8.07 18.68
CA HIS A 79 0.01 -7.53 17.34
C HIS A 79 -1.40 -7.72 16.74
N PRO A 80 -1.96 -6.73 16.00
CA PRO A 80 -3.31 -6.84 15.43
C PRO A 80 -3.43 -7.92 14.35
N TRP A 81 -2.33 -8.32 13.72
CA TRP A 81 -2.31 -9.31 12.63
C TRP A 81 -1.53 -10.57 13.00
N PRO A 82 -1.94 -11.75 12.48
CA PRO A 82 -1.20 -12.99 12.65
C PRO A 82 0.08 -13.02 11.82
N GLU A 83 1.06 -13.82 12.25
CA GLU A 83 2.34 -14.02 11.55
C GLU A 83 2.21 -14.82 10.25
N GLU A 84 1.13 -15.60 10.10
CA GLU A 84 0.84 -16.37 8.89
C GLU A 84 -0.58 -16.05 8.42
N ILE A 85 -0.70 -15.68 7.15
CA ILE A 85 -2.00 -15.45 6.49
C ILE A 85 -2.14 -16.28 5.23
N PRO A 86 -3.36 -16.66 4.85
CA PRO A 86 -3.59 -17.25 3.53
C PRO A 86 -3.14 -16.30 2.43
N ALA A 87 -2.44 -16.80 1.40
CA ALA A 87 -2.04 -15.98 0.25
C ALA A 87 -3.21 -15.20 -0.38
N THR A 88 -4.42 -15.77 -0.32
CA THR A 88 -5.67 -15.17 -0.82
C THR A 88 -6.04 -13.83 -0.16
N TRP A 89 -5.51 -13.54 1.03
CA TRP A 89 -5.70 -12.24 1.70
C TRP A 89 -4.85 -11.13 1.08
N LEU A 90 -3.68 -11.46 0.53
CA LEU A 90 -2.79 -10.50 -0.13
C LEU A 90 -3.06 -10.39 -1.63
N ASP A 91 -3.43 -11.50 -2.24
CA ASP A 91 -3.76 -11.58 -3.66
C ASP A 91 -4.89 -12.58 -3.86
N ARG A 92 -6.10 -12.06 -4.09
CA ARG A 92 -7.29 -12.88 -4.34
C ARG A 92 -7.15 -13.77 -5.59
N PHE A 93 -6.22 -13.44 -6.49
CA PHE A 93 -5.96 -14.19 -7.72
C PHE A 93 -4.79 -15.16 -7.60
N SER A 94 -4.08 -15.20 -6.46
CA SER A 94 -3.07 -16.23 -6.22
C SER A 94 -3.73 -17.61 -6.22
N LYS A 95 -3.30 -18.44 -7.18
CA LYS A 95 -3.66 -19.87 -7.25
C LYS A 95 -2.95 -20.67 -6.17
N ASP A 96 -1.81 -20.19 -5.71
CA ASP A 96 -1.07 -20.72 -4.57
C ASP A 96 -1.84 -20.47 -3.29
N ARG A 97 -2.12 -21.55 -2.55
CA ARG A 97 -2.80 -21.52 -1.26
C ARG A 97 -1.83 -21.61 -0.08
N GLU A 98 -0.53 -21.59 -0.35
CA GLU A 98 0.47 -21.67 0.72
C GLU A 98 0.36 -20.45 1.65
N PRO A 99 0.47 -20.65 2.97
CA PRO A 99 0.48 -19.55 3.92
C PRO A 99 1.66 -18.63 3.64
N VAL A 100 1.40 -17.32 3.63
CA VAL A 100 2.45 -16.32 3.53
C VAL A 100 2.89 -15.93 4.93
N ARG A 101 4.17 -16.14 5.22
CA ARG A 101 4.80 -15.65 6.44
C ARG A 101 5.02 -14.15 6.38
N LEU A 102 4.47 -13.47 7.37
CA LEU A 102 4.59 -12.05 7.61
C LEU A 102 5.62 -11.81 8.70
N THR A 103 6.52 -10.88 8.46
CA THR A 103 7.30 -10.26 9.53
C THR A 103 6.48 -9.10 10.08
N LEU A 104 5.94 -9.28 11.27
CA LEU A 104 5.16 -8.26 11.96
C LEU A 104 6.06 -7.10 12.35
N VAL A 105 5.52 -5.89 12.25
CA VAL A 105 6.23 -4.65 12.59
C VAL A 105 5.32 -3.75 13.41
N GLU A 106 5.90 -2.86 14.21
CA GLU A 106 5.12 -1.78 14.81
C GLU A 106 4.38 -1.01 13.71
N PRO A 107 3.06 -0.77 13.86
CA PRO A 107 2.28 -0.03 12.89
C PRO A 107 2.91 1.33 12.60
N ILE A 108 3.19 1.61 11.33
CA ILE A 108 3.68 2.91 10.88
C ILE A 108 2.85 3.40 9.71
N VAL A 109 2.73 4.71 9.55
CA VAL A 109 2.05 5.30 8.39
C VAL A 109 3.02 5.42 7.22
N VAL A 110 2.53 5.08 6.03
CA VAL A 110 3.24 5.30 4.76
C VAL A 110 2.30 5.91 3.74
N GLU A 111 2.85 6.79 2.91
CA GLU A 111 2.13 7.31 1.76
C GLU A 111 2.29 6.33 0.60
N VAL A 112 1.18 5.95 -0.03
CA VAL A 112 1.15 5.04 -1.18
C VAL A 112 0.41 5.67 -2.35
N SER A 113 0.82 5.29 -3.55
CA SER A 113 0.07 5.51 -4.78
C SER A 113 -0.73 4.25 -5.11
N ALA A 114 -2.05 4.35 -5.10
CA ALA A 114 -2.96 3.25 -5.41
C ALA A 114 -3.82 3.58 -6.64
N ASP A 115 -4.01 2.58 -7.51
CA ASP A 115 -5.06 2.62 -8.54
C ASP A 115 -6.40 2.42 -7.82
N VAL A 116 -7.29 3.42 -7.82
CA VAL A 116 -8.45 3.55 -6.90
C VAL A 116 -9.57 2.53 -7.18
N ALA A 117 -9.26 1.40 -7.81
CA ALA A 117 -10.14 0.25 -7.81
C ALA A 117 -10.12 -0.39 -6.40
N TRP A 118 -11.03 0.05 -5.56
CA TRP A 118 -11.37 -0.57 -4.28
C TRP A 118 -12.46 -1.62 -4.49
N SER A 119 -12.41 -2.73 -3.76
CA SER A 119 -13.49 -3.72 -3.79
C SER A 119 -13.89 -4.07 -2.37
N ASP A 120 -14.97 -3.42 -1.90
CA ASP A 120 -15.66 -3.54 -0.60
C ASP A 120 -14.76 -3.33 0.65
N ARG A 121 -13.56 -3.91 0.70
CA ARG A 121 -12.71 -4.07 1.89
C ARG A 121 -11.20 -4.10 1.58
N ALA A 122 -10.78 -4.07 0.31
CA ALA A 122 -9.37 -4.17 -0.07
C ALA A 122 -9.06 -3.47 -1.41
N PHE A 123 -7.79 -3.10 -1.59
CA PHE A 123 -7.24 -2.66 -2.86
C PHE A 123 -7.24 -3.83 -3.86
N ARG A 124 -7.75 -3.56 -5.07
CA ARG A 124 -7.83 -4.55 -6.14
C ARG A 124 -6.47 -4.78 -6.83
N HIS A 125 -5.57 -3.82 -6.70
CA HIS A 125 -4.21 -3.88 -7.23
C HIS A 125 -3.20 -3.58 -6.13
N SER A 126 -1.95 -4.02 -6.35
CA SER A 126 -0.85 -3.68 -5.46
C SER A 126 -0.61 -2.17 -5.41
N VAL A 127 -0.29 -1.69 -4.22
CA VAL A 127 0.02 -0.28 -3.98
C VAL A 127 1.52 -0.01 -4.20
N ARG A 128 1.87 1.23 -4.55
CA ARG A 128 3.27 1.64 -4.63
C ARG A 128 3.61 2.52 -3.44
N VAL A 129 4.54 2.10 -2.60
CA VAL A 129 5.05 2.94 -1.50
C VAL A 129 5.79 4.14 -2.09
N LEU A 130 5.43 5.34 -1.62
CA LEU A 130 6.05 6.60 -1.99
C LEU A 130 7.05 7.06 -0.92
N ARG A 131 6.65 7.03 0.35
CA ARG A 131 7.49 7.44 1.50
C ARG A 131 6.91 6.96 2.82
N ALA A 132 7.77 6.83 3.83
CA ALA A 132 7.34 6.67 5.21
C ALA A 132 6.86 8.01 5.79
N ARG A 133 5.87 7.94 6.68
CA ARG A 133 5.27 9.08 7.40
C ARG A 133 5.30 8.83 8.91
N PRO A 134 6.50 8.72 9.53
CA PRO A 134 6.61 8.49 10.97
C PRO A 134 6.10 9.68 11.80
N ASP A 135 5.82 10.82 11.16
CA ASP A 135 5.18 12.00 11.71
C ASP A 135 3.68 11.82 11.98
N LEU A 136 3.04 10.79 11.39
CA LEU A 136 1.61 10.51 11.56
C LEU A 136 1.38 9.31 12.48
N ASP A 137 0.35 9.41 13.31
CA ASP A 137 -0.11 8.29 14.12
C ASP A 137 -0.97 7.32 13.28
N PRO A 138 -0.71 6.00 13.32
CA PRO A 138 -1.56 5.01 12.68
C PRO A 138 -3.05 5.08 13.05
N ALA A 139 -3.38 5.56 14.26
CA ALA A 139 -4.75 5.74 14.72
C ALA A 139 -5.48 6.91 14.01
N ASP A 140 -4.73 7.90 13.51
CA ASP A 140 -5.26 9.07 12.80
C ASP A 140 -5.47 8.82 11.30
N VAL A 141 -5.02 7.67 10.78
CA VAL A 141 -5.21 7.31 9.37
C VAL A 141 -6.68 7.00 9.12
N THR A 142 -7.39 7.91 8.47
CA THR A 142 -8.77 7.66 8.06
C THR A 142 -8.87 6.97 6.71
N ILE A 143 -10.00 6.31 6.45
CA ILE A 143 -10.33 5.81 5.11
C ILE A 143 -10.63 7.05 4.24
N PRO A 144 -9.95 7.21 3.10
CA PRO A 144 -10.21 8.34 2.21
C PRO A 144 -11.68 8.42 1.82
N GLU A 145 -12.29 9.61 1.94
CA GLU A 145 -13.70 9.90 1.60
C GLU A 145 -14.06 9.48 0.16
N LYS A 146 -13.09 9.49 -0.76
CA LYS A 146 -13.24 9.01 -2.15
C LYS A 146 -13.28 7.48 -2.30
N LEU A 147 -13.22 6.74 -1.20
CA LEU A 147 -13.37 5.28 -1.14
C LEU A 147 -14.68 4.87 -0.46
N GLU A 148 -15.55 5.82 -0.11
CA GLU A 148 -16.90 5.49 0.30
C GLU A 148 -17.62 4.79 -0.86
N PRO A 149 -18.22 3.60 -0.63
CA PRO A 149 -19.13 3.06 -1.64
C PRO A 149 -20.24 4.08 -1.88
N PRO A 150 -20.74 4.25 -3.12
CA PRO A 150 -21.89 5.09 -3.34
C PRO A 150 -23.02 4.66 -2.41
N LEU A 151 -23.63 5.62 -1.72
CA LEU A 151 -24.81 5.38 -0.88
C LEU A 151 -25.88 4.65 -1.72
N PRO A 152 -26.63 3.71 -1.11
CA PRO A 152 -27.63 2.92 -1.80
C PRO A 152 -28.76 3.75 -2.42
#